data_AF-A0A847PE50-F1
#
_entry.id   AF-A0A847PE50-F1
#
_cell.length_a   1.000
_cell.length_b   1.000
_cell.length_c   1.000
_cell.angle_alpha   90.00
_cell.angle_beta   90.00
_cell.angle_gamma   90.00
#
_symmetry.space_group_name_H-M   'P 1'
#
loop_
_entity.id
_entity.type
_entity.pdbx_description
1 polymer ?
#
loop_
_entity_poly.entity_id
_entity_poly.type
_entity_poly.pdbx_seq_one_letter_code
_entity_poly.pdbx_strand_id
1 'polypeptide(L)'
;MVFELMSNGLLAALPEASLPVGLPDVSGPQVTLLLPYNRCLLGHSSLEGCDQWLWGKPGGVFEDLSLFDGQSVTLELDEVTQIILSGAVVTCIRSALLSQTPPPGDHLSTVLILRGMLRSHPAFKDGAPFQDEEAFMALVENDELLRKCYWVVRFALFRGEFETITRIRTWLRAGPGSFDVQSHENRPRMWFSLLALPKEADIQELEALNFSLDDLQHMTSQNTVPLLLFNPRSGYLALSSMGEGEGGSFRVWAFIPPGLWGELREKRKLSINELLLAVWGNQDIAAALEMRERYAPSGAAVSPQEA
;
A
#
# COMPACT_ATOMS: atom_id res chain seq x y z
N MET A 1 -1.72 21.87 8.33
CA MET A 1 -2.89 21.54 9.19
C MET A 1 -2.44 21.39 10.63
N VAL A 2 -3.29 21.74 11.61
CA VAL A 2 -2.99 21.59 13.05
C VAL A 2 -4.01 20.63 13.68
N PHE A 3 -3.53 19.74 14.54
CA PHE A 3 -4.32 18.80 15.31
C PHE A 3 -3.93 18.87 16.79
N GLU A 4 -4.84 18.46 17.68
CA GLU A 4 -4.58 18.25 19.09
C GLU A 4 -4.90 16.81 19.48
N LEU A 5 -4.00 16.18 20.24
CA LEU A 5 -4.25 14.89 20.88
C LEU A 5 -5.08 15.09 22.15
N MET A 6 -6.32 14.65 22.09
CA MET A 6 -7.28 14.75 23.19
C MET A 6 -6.95 13.73 24.29
N SER A 7 -7.40 14.00 25.51
CA SER A 7 -7.19 13.13 26.68
C SER A 7 -7.79 11.72 26.55
N ASN A 8 -8.78 11.55 25.66
CA ASN A 8 -9.38 10.26 25.33
C ASN A 8 -8.62 9.50 24.22
N GLY A 9 -7.47 10.01 23.77
CA GLY A 9 -6.64 9.42 22.72
C GLY A 9 -7.11 9.68 21.29
N LEU A 10 -8.13 10.52 21.10
CA LEU A 10 -8.61 10.93 19.78
C LEU A 10 -7.92 12.19 19.27
N LEU A 11 -8.00 12.42 17.96
CA LEU A 11 -7.52 13.63 17.30
C LEU A 11 -8.65 14.64 17.11
N ALA A 12 -8.38 15.90 17.45
CA ALA A 12 -9.21 17.04 17.06
C ALA A 12 -8.48 17.91 16.04
N ALA A 13 -9.11 18.23 14.91
CA ALA A 13 -8.57 19.17 13.94
C ALA A 13 -8.79 20.61 14.41
N LEU A 14 -7.75 21.45 14.29
CA LEU A 14 -7.75 22.85 14.73
C LEU A 14 -7.46 23.78 13.53
N PRO A 15 -8.44 24.05 12.65
CA PRO A 15 -8.22 24.78 11.40
C PRO A 15 -7.79 26.25 11.60
N GLU A 16 -8.21 26.89 12.70
CA GLU A 16 -7.90 28.30 13.00
C GLU A 16 -6.75 28.48 14.01
N ALA A 17 -6.07 27.39 14.42
CA ALA A 17 -5.01 27.49 15.41
C ALA A 17 -3.74 28.11 14.82
N SER A 18 -3.20 29.12 15.52
CA SER A 18 -1.85 29.60 15.27
C SER A 18 -0.83 28.53 15.66
N LEU A 19 0.18 28.32 14.82
CA LEU A 19 1.29 27.44 15.15
C LEU A 19 2.04 27.92 16.39
N PRO A 20 2.49 26.99 17.27
CA PRO A 20 3.38 27.34 18.37
C PRO A 20 4.61 28.11 17.90
N VAL A 21 5.04 29.10 18.70
CA VAL A 21 6.28 29.84 18.42
C VAL A 21 7.49 28.93 18.66
N GLY A 22 8.47 28.95 17.75
CA GLY A 22 9.72 28.20 17.88
C GLY A 22 9.69 26.79 17.26
N LEU A 23 8.75 26.52 16.35
CA LEU A 23 8.85 25.34 15.49
C LEU A 23 10.02 25.48 14.50
N PRO A 24 10.65 24.37 14.08
CA PRO A 24 11.60 24.37 12.98
C PRO A 24 10.97 24.98 11.72
N ASP A 25 11.75 25.80 11.00
CA ASP A 25 11.33 26.32 9.71
C ASP A 25 11.47 25.22 8.66
N VAL A 26 10.33 24.73 8.16
CA VAL A 26 10.25 23.64 7.19
C VAL A 26 9.59 24.15 5.91
N SER A 27 10.20 23.83 4.76
CA SER A 27 9.64 24.17 3.46
C SER A 27 8.56 23.16 3.06
N GLY A 28 7.39 23.63 2.65
CA GLY A 28 6.36 22.80 2.02
C GLY A 28 5.15 22.49 2.93
N PRO A 29 4.30 21.51 2.53
CA PRO A 29 3.16 21.09 3.32
C PRO A 29 3.56 20.61 4.71
N GLN A 30 2.77 21.01 5.71
CA GLN A 30 3.05 20.72 7.11
C GLN A 30 1.81 20.23 7.86
N VAL A 31 2.01 19.30 8.79
CA VAL A 31 1.03 18.83 9.76
C VAL A 31 1.64 18.96 11.14
N THR A 32 0.96 19.66 12.05
CA THR A 32 1.40 19.79 13.44
C THR A 32 0.40 19.12 14.35
N LEU A 33 0.86 18.15 15.14
CA LEU A 33 0.08 17.54 16.21
C LEU A 33 0.56 18.08 17.55
N LEU A 34 -0.32 18.80 18.25
CA LEU A 34 -0.11 19.27 19.61
C LEU A 34 -0.30 18.09 20.57
N LEU A 35 0.69 17.91 21.43
CA LEU A 35 0.78 16.82 22.38
C LEU A 35 0.77 17.37 23.81
N PRO A 36 0.39 16.53 24.81
CA PRO A 36 0.55 16.86 26.21
C PRO A 36 1.98 17.31 26.57
N TYR A 37 2.12 18.01 27.70
CA TYR A 37 3.42 18.46 28.23
C TYR A 37 4.17 19.46 27.33
N ASN A 38 3.43 20.28 26.58
CA ASN A 38 3.97 21.27 25.65
C ASN A 38 4.96 20.63 24.65
N ARG A 39 4.55 19.47 24.11
CA ARG A 39 5.26 18.78 23.03
C ARG A 39 4.47 18.93 21.74
N CYS A 40 5.15 18.75 20.63
CA CYS A 40 4.51 18.68 19.34
C CYS A 40 5.24 17.68 18.45
N LEU A 41 4.47 17.14 17.51
CA LEU A 41 4.95 16.35 16.40
C LEU A 41 4.70 17.15 15.12
N LEU A 42 5.73 17.40 14.35
CA LEU A 42 5.73 18.16 13.11
C LEU A 42 6.03 17.21 11.95
N GLY A 43 5.03 16.94 11.12
CA GLY A 43 5.19 16.26 9.86
C GLY A 43 5.38 17.26 8.73
N HIS A 44 6.33 17.01 7.85
CA HIS A 44 6.52 17.78 6.62
C HIS A 44 6.92 16.86 5.47
N SER A 45 6.72 17.34 4.25
CA SER A 45 7.12 16.61 3.04
C SER A 45 8.47 17.12 2.55
N SER A 46 9.39 16.19 2.27
CA SER A 46 10.62 16.54 1.56
C SER A 46 10.35 16.73 0.06
N LEU A 47 11.26 17.42 -0.63
CA LEU A 47 11.20 17.60 -2.09
C LEU A 47 11.17 16.26 -2.86
N GLU A 48 11.59 15.16 -2.23
CA GLU A 48 11.60 13.82 -2.80
C GLU A 48 10.28 13.06 -2.59
N GLY A 49 9.26 13.69 -2.00
CA GLY A 49 7.95 13.06 -1.77
C GLY A 49 7.93 12.05 -0.62
N CYS A 50 8.91 12.11 0.28
CA CYS A 50 8.94 11.33 1.51
C CYS A 50 8.34 12.14 2.66
N ASP A 51 7.58 11.49 3.55
CA ASP A 51 7.14 12.09 4.80
C ASP A 51 8.25 12.06 5.84
N GLN A 52 8.53 13.21 6.44
CA GLN A 52 9.51 13.37 7.52
C GLN A 52 8.79 13.88 8.76
N TRP A 53 9.15 13.32 9.92
CA TRP A 53 8.49 13.63 11.19
C TRP A 53 9.52 14.02 12.22
N LEU A 54 9.29 15.18 12.83
CA LEU A 54 10.10 15.75 13.90
C LEU A 54 9.26 15.83 15.15
N TRP A 55 9.77 15.37 16.28
CA TRP A 55 9.08 15.49 17.55
C TRP A 55 9.94 16.22 18.57
N GLY A 56 9.32 17.03 19.42
CA GLY A 56 10.08 17.84 20.36
C GLY A 56 9.24 18.89 21.08
N LYS A 57 9.95 19.84 21.69
CA LYS A 57 9.36 20.99 22.38
C LYS A 57 9.53 22.24 21.50
N PRO A 58 8.48 23.05 21.26
CA PRO A 58 8.63 24.33 20.56
C PRO A 58 9.71 25.21 21.22
N GLY A 59 10.62 25.74 20.40
CA GLY A 59 11.79 26.52 20.84
C GLY A 59 12.93 25.70 21.45
N GLY A 60 12.83 24.37 21.43
CA GLY A 60 13.82 23.43 21.95
C GLY A 60 14.44 22.57 20.84
N VAL A 61 15.00 21.42 21.26
CA VAL A 61 15.55 20.41 20.34
C VAL A 61 14.42 19.55 19.80
N PHE A 62 14.51 19.25 18.50
CA PHE A 62 13.65 18.29 17.81
C PHE A 62 14.48 17.11 17.36
N GLU A 63 13.86 15.93 17.38
CA GLU A 63 14.45 14.67 16.97
C GLU A 63 13.64 14.05 15.84
N ASP A 64 14.33 13.35 14.95
CA ASP A 64 13.71 12.60 13.87
C ASP A 64 12.92 11.42 14.43
N LEU A 65 11.73 11.20 13.85
CA LEU A 65 10.83 10.11 14.19
C LEU A 65 10.37 9.41 12.92
N SER A 66 10.33 8.08 12.95
CA SER A 66 9.73 7.29 11.88
C SER A 66 8.33 6.87 12.28
N LEU A 67 7.36 7.16 11.42
CA LEU A 67 5.97 6.76 11.61
C LEU A 67 5.56 5.73 10.55
N PHE A 68 4.91 4.65 11.00
CA PHE A 68 4.40 3.59 10.14
C PHE A 68 2.88 3.48 10.29
N ASP A 69 2.18 3.31 9.18
CA ASP A 69 0.71 3.19 9.21
C ASP A 69 0.27 2.01 10.08
N GLY A 70 -0.77 2.24 10.87
CA GLY A 70 -1.36 1.24 11.76
C GLY A 70 -0.50 0.86 12.97
N GLN A 71 0.75 1.35 13.06
CA GLN A 71 1.63 1.08 14.19
C GLN A 71 1.53 2.18 15.23
N SER A 72 1.33 1.79 16.48
CA SER A 72 1.41 2.74 17.60
C SER A 72 2.84 3.19 17.83
N VAL A 73 3.01 4.44 18.25
CA VAL A 73 4.31 5.01 18.59
C VAL A 73 4.27 5.52 20.03
N THR A 74 5.28 5.13 20.80
CA THR A 74 5.50 5.61 22.16
C THR A 74 6.60 6.66 22.14
N LEU A 75 6.29 7.86 22.64
CA LEU A 75 7.21 8.98 22.78
C LEU A 75 7.56 9.13 24.26
N GLU A 76 8.81 8.86 24.61
CA GLU A 76 9.32 8.90 25.98
C GLU A 76 9.79 10.31 26.33
N LEU A 77 9.20 10.96 27.34
CA LEU A 77 9.62 12.29 27.79
C LEU A 77 10.70 12.20 28.88
N ASP A 78 10.54 11.23 29.77
CA ASP A 78 11.44 10.85 30.85
C ASP A 78 11.18 9.38 31.22
N GLU A 79 11.84 8.86 32.27
CA GLU A 79 11.73 7.45 32.69
C GLU A 79 10.30 7.02 33.10
N VAL A 80 9.38 7.95 33.33
CA VAL A 80 8.04 7.68 33.87
C VAL A 80 6.92 8.17 32.94
N THR A 81 7.18 9.20 32.16
CA THR A 81 6.19 9.92 31.36
C THR A 81 6.32 9.55 29.90
N GLN A 82 5.28 8.90 29.36
CA GLN A 82 5.19 8.53 27.96
C GLN A 82 3.91 9.08 27.32
N ILE A 83 3.99 9.41 26.04
CA ILE A 83 2.84 9.74 25.19
C ILE A 83 2.70 8.61 24.17
N ILE A 84 1.53 8.00 24.12
CA ILE A 84 1.25 6.90 23.18
C ILE A 84 0.32 7.42 22.09
N LEU A 85 0.81 7.37 20.85
CA LEU A 85 0.01 7.59 19.66
C LEU A 85 -0.50 6.24 19.17
N SER A 86 -1.81 6.08 19.06
CA SER A 86 -2.39 4.84 18.52
C SER A 86 -2.10 4.73 17.02
N GLY A 87 -2.13 3.51 16.48
CA GLY A 87 -1.94 3.29 15.04
C GLY A 87 -2.94 4.06 14.17
N ALA A 88 -4.18 4.24 14.64
CA ALA A 88 -5.18 5.04 13.96
C ALA A 88 -4.83 6.54 13.92
N VAL A 89 -4.30 7.07 15.02
CA VAL A 89 -3.80 8.46 15.11
C VAL A 89 -2.64 8.66 14.14
N VAL A 90 -1.67 7.73 14.13
CA VAL A 90 -0.52 7.77 13.23
C VAL A 90 -0.96 7.74 11.76
N THR A 91 -1.83 6.80 11.37
CA THR A 91 -2.37 6.74 10.01
C THR A 91 -3.08 8.03 9.62
N CYS A 92 -3.87 8.60 10.53
CA CYS A 92 -4.64 9.83 10.29
C CYS A 92 -3.73 11.03 10.00
N ILE A 93 -2.73 11.30 10.84
CA ILE A 93 -1.83 12.45 10.65
C ILE A 93 -0.95 12.28 9.40
N ARG A 94 -0.53 11.05 9.08
CA ARG A 94 0.19 10.76 7.84
C ARG A 94 -0.68 11.00 6.61
N SER A 95 -1.92 10.53 6.61
CA SER A 95 -2.86 10.80 5.52
C SER A 95 -3.17 12.29 5.36
N ALA A 96 -3.24 13.05 6.47
CA ALA A 96 -3.43 14.49 6.43
C ALA A 96 -2.21 15.22 5.82
N LEU A 97 -0.99 14.70 5.98
CA LEU A 97 0.20 15.26 5.35
C LEU A 97 0.21 14.94 3.85
N LEU A 98 0.00 13.68 3.49
CA LEU A 98 0.04 13.23 2.10
C LEU A 98 -1.04 13.89 1.23
N SER A 99 -2.21 14.21 1.78
CA SER A 99 -3.30 14.87 1.05
C SER A 99 -2.99 16.31 0.62
N GLN A 100 -1.91 16.88 1.17
CA GLN A 100 -1.41 18.20 0.81
C GLN A 100 -0.22 18.12 -0.18
N THR A 101 0.19 16.92 -0.58
CA THR A 101 1.36 16.68 -1.43
C THR A 101 0.97 16.08 -2.77
N PRO A 102 1.69 16.37 -3.86
CA PRO A 102 1.51 15.65 -5.10
C PRO A 102 1.95 14.18 -4.91
N PRO A 103 1.32 13.22 -5.60
CA PRO A 103 1.71 11.82 -5.50
C PRO A 103 3.13 11.61 -6.04
N PRO A 104 3.95 10.79 -5.37
CA PRO A 104 5.34 10.59 -5.76
C PRO A 104 5.50 9.83 -7.08
N GLY A 105 6.70 9.90 -7.65
CA GLY A 105 7.09 9.19 -8.86
C GLY A 105 6.92 10.00 -10.15
N ASP A 106 7.75 9.67 -11.15
CA ASP A 106 7.82 10.36 -12.44
C ASP A 106 6.74 9.89 -13.41
N HIS A 107 6.00 10.84 -13.97
CA HIS A 107 4.91 10.59 -14.92
C HIS A 107 5.42 9.94 -16.21
N LEU A 108 6.46 10.52 -16.83
CA LEU A 108 6.90 10.10 -18.16
C LEU A 108 7.44 8.67 -18.14
N SER A 109 8.26 8.34 -17.13
CA SER A 109 8.77 6.99 -16.90
C SER A 109 7.64 5.97 -16.72
N THR A 110 6.62 6.34 -15.94
CA THR A 110 5.43 5.52 -15.72
C THR A 110 4.70 5.24 -17.04
N VAL A 111 4.39 6.30 -17.80
CA VAL A 111 3.68 6.22 -19.08
C VAL A 111 4.42 5.39 -20.11
N LEU A 112 5.76 5.51 -20.20
CA LEU A 112 6.56 4.74 -21.15
C LEU A 112 6.51 3.23 -20.85
N ILE A 113 6.53 2.85 -19.56
CA ILE A 113 6.36 1.46 -19.16
C ILE A 113 4.95 0.95 -19.50
N LEU A 114 3.92 1.74 -19.18
CA LEU A 114 2.53 1.39 -19.47
C LEU A 114 2.30 1.24 -20.97
N ARG A 115 2.83 2.14 -21.80
CA ARG A 115 2.77 2.02 -23.27
C ARG A 115 3.34 0.68 -23.74
N GLY A 116 4.38 0.19 -23.09
CA GLY A 116 4.96 -1.13 -23.35
C GLY A 116 4.03 -2.30 -23.00
N MET A 117 3.27 -2.18 -21.90
CA MET A 117 2.33 -3.20 -21.40
C MET A 117 0.96 -3.17 -22.09
N LEU A 118 0.46 -1.98 -22.41
CA LEU A 118 -0.89 -1.67 -22.86
C LEU A 118 -0.88 -1.13 -24.30
N ARG A 119 -0.07 -1.72 -25.18
CA ARG A 119 0.18 -1.21 -26.56
C ARG A 119 -1.09 -0.95 -27.37
N SER A 120 -2.13 -1.75 -27.16
CA SER A 120 -3.40 -1.67 -27.89
C SER A 120 -4.39 -0.69 -27.28
N HIS A 121 -4.07 -0.08 -26.14
CA HIS A 121 -4.97 0.77 -25.38
C HIS A 121 -5.16 2.14 -26.05
N PRO A 122 -6.38 2.69 -26.12
CA PRO A 122 -6.66 3.98 -26.76
C PRO A 122 -5.79 5.14 -26.26
N ALA A 123 -5.46 5.13 -24.96
CA ALA A 123 -4.62 6.15 -24.32
C ALA A 123 -3.18 6.25 -24.86
N PHE A 124 -2.71 5.29 -25.66
CA PHE A 124 -1.36 5.29 -26.23
C PHE A 124 -1.33 5.28 -27.77
N LYS A 125 -2.46 5.57 -28.41
CA LYS A 125 -2.52 5.76 -29.88
C LYS A 125 -1.92 7.11 -30.28
N ASP A 126 -1.59 7.24 -31.57
CA ASP A 126 -1.03 8.47 -32.12
C ASP A 126 -1.96 9.66 -31.87
N GLY A 127 -1.40 10.77 -31.37
CA GLY A 127 -2.14 11.97 -30.99
C GLY A 127 -2.64 12.02 -29.53
N ALA A 128 -2.43 10.96 -28.73
CA ALA A 128 -2.77 11.00 -27.30
C ALA A 128 -1.81 11.93 -26.53
N PRO A 129 -2.30 12.75 -25.58
CA PRO A 129 -1.50 13.75 -24.86
C PRO A 129 -0.70 13.14 -23.71
N PHE A 130 0.00 12.02 -23.93
CA PHE A 130 0.67 11.28 -22.85
C PHE A 130 1.93 11.95 -22.27
N GLN A 131 2.38 13.06 -22.85
CA GLN A 131 3.48 13.87 -22.31
C GLN A 131 2.98 14.93 -21.31
N ASP A 132 1.71 15.30 -21.41
CA ASP A 132 1.05 16.25 -20.52
C ASP A 132 0.42 15.45 -19.37
N GLU A 133 1.00 15.58 -18.17
CA GLU A 133 0.53 14.84 -17.01
C GLU A 133 -0.92 15.19 -16.67
N GLU A 134 -1.32 16.47 -16.73
CA GLU A 134 -2.69 16.87 -16.39
C GLU A 134 -3.70 16.29 -17.38
N ALA A 135 -3.40 16.38 -18.68
CA ALA A 135 -4.26 15.83 -19.72
C ALA A 135 -4.33 14.29 -19.66
N PHE A 136 -3.22 13.62 -19.38
CA PHE A 136 -3.20 12.17 -19.23
C PHE A 136 -3.91 11.71 -17.96
N MET A 137 -3.78 12.46 -16.85
CA MET A 137 -4.49 12.17 -15.60
C MET A 137 -6.00 12.18 -15.80
N ALA A 138 -6.55 13.06 -16.62
CA ALA A 138 -7.97 13.02 -16.96
C ALA A 138 -8.40 11.68 -17.62
N LEU A 139 -7.52 11.04 -18.41
CA LEU A 139 -7.78 9.72 -18.98
C LEU A 139 -7.68 8.63 -17.91
N VAL A 140 -6.65 8.70 -17.05
CA VAL A 140 -6.45 7.79 -15.91
C VAL A 140 -7.65 7.80 -14.97
N GLU A 141 -8.28 8.95 -14.75
CA GLU A 141 -9.48 9.07 -13.92
C GLU A 141 -10.74 8.50 -14.56
N ASN A 142 -10.81 8.39 -15.88
CA ASN A 142 -12.02 7.88 -16.57
C ASN A 142 -11.92 6.41 -16.98
N ASP A 143 -10.73 5.80 -16.91
CA ASP A 143 -10.47 4.42 -17.31
C ASP A 143 -9.92 3.60 -16.13
N GLU A 144 -10.71 2.65 -15.63
CA GLU A 144 -10.36 1.86 -14.45
C GLU A 144 -9.09 1.02 -14.65
N LEU A 145 -8.91 0.42 -15.83
CA LEU A 145 -7.74 -0.40 -16.12
C LEU A 145 -6.49 0.48 -16.15
N LEU A 146 -6.59 1.62 -16.83
CA LEU A 146 -5.50 2.59 -16.90
C LEU A 146 -5.18 3.13 -15.50
N ARG A 147 -6.19 3.40 -14.68
CA ARG A 147 -6.03 3.84 -13.27
C ARG A 147 -5.27 2.83 -12.44
N LYS A 148 -5.73 1.57 -12.44
CA LYS A 148 -5.10 0.45 -11.72
C LYS A 148 -3.62 0.34 -12.10
N CYS A 149 -3.33 0.30 -13.40
CA CYS A 149 -1.96 0.15 -13.89
C CYS A 149 -1.10 1.39 -13.67
N TYR A 150 -1.64 2.60 -13.82
CA TYR A 150 -0.88 3.83 -13.69
C TYR A 150 -0.31 4.00 -12.30
N TRP A 151 -1.15 3.89 -11.26
CA TRP A 151 -0.72 4.12 -9.90
C TRP A 151 0.23 3.05 -9.39
N VAL A 152 -0.02 1.77 -9.69
CA VAL A 152 0.86 0.70 -9.27
C VAL A 152 2.24 0.79 -9.91
N VAL A 153 2.32 1.17 -11.20
CA VAL A 153 3.60 1.37 -11.88
C VAL A 153 4.31 2.61 -11.34
N ARG A 154 3.60 3.72 -11.15
CA ARG A 154 4.17 4.97 -10.64
C ARG A 154 4.81 4.78 -9.27
N PHE A 155 4.09 4.15 -8.34
CA PHE A 155 4.61 3.89 -6.99
C PHE A 155 5.70 2.83 -6.97
N ALA A 156 5.60 1.79 -7.80
CA ALA A 156 6.66 0.80 -7.91
C ALA A 156 7.98 1.43 -8.39
N LEU A 157 7.93 2.31 -9.39
CA LEU A 157 9.12 3.02 -9.89
C LEU A 157 9.73 3.94 -8.84
N PHE A 158 8.89 4.68 -8.12
CA PHE A 158 9.33 5.54 -7.04
C PHE A 158 10.07 4.76 -5.93
N ARG A 159 9.59 3.56 -5.59
CA ARG A 159 10.20 2.69 -4.57
C ARG A 159 11.35 1.81 -5.08
N GLY A 160 11.63 1.83 -6.39
CA GLY A 160 12.61 0.92 -7.01
C GLY A 160 12.17 -0.55 -7.06
N GLU A 161 10.87 -0.82 -6.94
CA GLU A 161 10.28 -2.17 -6.91
C GLU A 161 10.02 -2.70 -8.34
N PHE A 162 11.07 -2.92 -9.13
CA PHE A 162 10.93 -3.33 -10.52
C PHE A 162 10.25 -4.71 -10.71
N GLU A 163 10.29 -5.58 -9.71
CA GLU A 163 9.58 -6.86 -9.75
C GLU A 163 8.06 -6.69 -9.86
N THR A 164 7.52 -5.61 -9.30
CA THR A 164 6.09 -5.24 -9.41
C THR A 164 5.69 -5.14 -10.88
N ILE A 165 6.55 -4.62 -11.76
CA ILE A 165 6.30 -4.51 -13.20
C ILE A 165 6.05 -5.89 -13.84
N THR A 166 6.78 -6.92 -13.43
CA THR A 166 6.60 -8.31 -13.91
C THR A 166 5.28 -8.90 -13.39
N ARG A 167 4.93 -8.61 -12.13
CA ARG A 167 3.65 -9.03 -11.52
C ARG A 167 2.46 -8.40 -12.23
N ILE A 168 2.51 -7.10 -12.53
CA ILE A 168 1.46 -6.38 -13.26
C ILE A 168 1.30 -6.88 -14.70
N ARG A 169 2.40 -7.17 -15.41
CA ARG A 169 2.32 -7.83 -16.74
C ARG A 169 1.62 -9.18 -16.66
N THR A 170 1.91 -9.94 -15.61
CA THR A 170 1.31 -11.26 -15.40
C THR A 170 -0.18 -11.15 -15.05
N TRP A 171 -0.55 -10.18 -14.22
CA TRP A 171 -1.94 -9.83 -13.91
C TRP A 171 -2.74 -9.38 -15.16
N LEU A 172 -2.15 -8.54 -16.02
CA LEU A 172 -2.78 -8.16 -17.29
C LEU A 172 -3.06 -9.36 -18.20
N ARG A 173 -2.13 -10.32 -18.25
CA ARG A 173 -2.30 -11.57 -19.01
C ARG A 173 -3.33 -12.51 -18.37
N ALA A 174 -3.41 -12.52 -17.04
CA ALA A 174 -4.42 -13.26 -16.29
C ALA A 174 -5.84 -12.77 -16.61
N GLY A 175 -5.98 -11.49 -16.95
CA GLY A 175 -7.24 -10.86 -17.26
C GLY A 175 -7.75 -10.09 -16.04
N PRO A 176 -7.68 -8.74 -16.04
CA PRO A 176 -8.09 -7.89 -14.91
C PRO A 176 -9.47 -8.25 -14.33
N GLY A 177 -10.45 -8.45 -15.21
CA GLY A 177 -11.84 -8.76 -14.81
C GLY A 177 -12.01 -10.09 -14.08
N SER A 178 -11.03 -11.01 -14.09
CA SER A 178 -11.09 -12.25 -13.32
C SER A 178 -11.01 -12.02 -11.81
N PHE A 179 -10.49 -10.87 -11.37
CA PHE A 179 -10.33 -10.52 -9.96
C PHE A 179 -11.49 -9.66 -9.40
N ASP A 180 -12.29 -9.03 -10.27
CA ASP A 180 -13.33 -8.07 -9.85
C ASP A 180 -14.64 -8.76 -9.35
N VAL A 181 -14.87 -10.03 -9.69
CA VAL A 181 -16.15 -10.76 -9.46
C VAL A 181 -16.26 -11.36 -8.03
N GLN A 182 -15.32 -11.08 -7.14
CA GLN A 182 -15.15 -11.87 -5.91
C GLN A 182 -15.66 -11.15 -4.66
N SER A 183 -16.60 -11.80 -3.96
CA SER A 183 -17.01 -11.44 -2.60
C SER A 183 -15.80 -11.47 -1.66
N HIS A 184 -15.87 -10.73 -0.55
CA HIS A 184 -14.76 -10.60 0.41
C HIS A 184 -14.22 -11.95 0.91
N GLU A 185 -15.09 -12.95 1.03
CA GLU A 185 -14.74 -14.33 1.43
C GLU A 185 -14.09 -15.15 0.30
N ASN A 186 -14.32 -14.78 -0.95
CA ASN A 186 -13.80 -15.47 -2.14
C ASN A 186 -12.70 -14.67 -2.86
N ARG A 187 -11.97 -13.81 -2.14
CA ARG A 187 -10.79 -13.11 -2.70
C ARG A 187 -9.52 -13.93 -2.50
N PRO A 188 -8.59 -13.94 -3.46
CA PRO A 188 -7.30 -14.57 -3.25
C PRO A 188 -6.52 -13.80 -2.18
N ARG A 189 -5.77 -14.54 -1.38
CA ARG A 189 -4.97 -14.01 -0.29
C ARG A 189 -3.55 -14.50 -0.41
N MET A 190 -2.63 -13.73 0.14
CA MET A 190 -1.21 -14.08 0.16
C MET A 190 -0.61 -13.78 1.50
N TRP A 191 0.31 -14.65 1.91
CA TRP A 191 1.09 -14.51 3.13
C TRP A 191 2.55 -14.80 2.81
N PHE A 192 3.43 -14.21 3.60
CA PHE A 192 4.87 -14.26 3.39
C PHE A 192 5.55 -14.77 4.65
N SER A 193 6.47 -15.71 4.50
CA SER A 193 7.28 -16.19 5.62
C SER A 193 8.76 -16.23 5.25
N LEU A 194 9.58 -15.57 6.09
CA LEU A 194 11.04 -15.68 5.99
C LEU A 194 11.53 -17.06 6.45
N LEU A 195 10.81 -17.65 7.41
CA LEU A 195 11.05 -19.00 7.92
C LEU A 195 10.13 -20.02 7.23
N ALA A 196 10.14 -21.27 7.73
CA ALA A 196 9.36 -22.36 7.17
C ALA A 196 7.85 -22.08 7.16
N LEU A 197 7.28 -21.61 8.28
CA LEU A 197 5.85 -21.38 8.48
C LEU A 197 5.48 -19.89 8.55
N PRO A 198 4.23 -19.52 8.22
CA PRO A 198 3.68 -18.17 8.44
C PRO A 198 3.66 -17.77 9.92
N LYS A 199 3.37 -16.50 10.20
CA LYS A 199 3.18 -16.01 11.58
C LYS A 199 1.90 -16.59 12.18
N GLU A 200 1.78 -16.58 13.51
CA GLU A 200 0.63 -17.17 14.21
C GLU A 200 -0.72 -16.59 13.77
N ALA A 201 -0.79 -15.27 13.54
CA ALA A 201 -2.00 -14.62 13.00
C ALA A 201 -2.35 -15.14 11.58
N ASP A 202 -1.35 -15.31 10.71
CA ASP A 202 -1.54 -15.83 9.35
C ASP A 202 -1.99 -17.30 9.37
N ILE A 203 -1.48 -18.09 10.33
CA ILE A 203 -1.90 -19.48 10.53
C ILE A 203 -3.37 -19.54 10.91
N GLN A 204 -3.84 -18.66 11.81
CA GLN A 204 -5.25 -18.59 12.18
C GLN A 204 -6.16 -18.26 10.97
N GLU A 205 -5.70 -17.39 10.07
CA GLU A 205 -6.42 -17.12 8.82
C GLU A 205 -6.45 -18.33 7.88
N LEU A 206 -5.35 -19.06 7.76
CA LEU A 206 -5.26 -20.28 6.96
C LEU A 206 -6.14 -21.41 7.52
N GLU A 207 -6.20 -21.54 8.86
CA GLU A 207 -7.08 -22.49 9.54
C GLU A 207 -8.56 -22.13 9.32
N ALA A 208 -8.91 -20.84 9.34
CA ALA A 208 -10.25 -20.38 8.97
C ALA A 208 -10.61 -20.73 7.51
N LEU A 209 -9.61 -20.88 6.64
CA LEU A 209 -9.74 -21.40 5.27
C LEU A 209 -9.65 -22.93 5.19
N ASN A 210 -9.77 -23.65 6.31
CA ASN A 210 -9.70 -25.10 6.43
C ASN A 210 -8.33 -25.70 6.04
N PHE A 211 -7.23 -24.96 6.18
CA PHE A 211 -5.88 -25.51 6.06
C PHE A 211 -5.26 -25.63 7.45
N SER A 212 -5.07 -26.86 7.92
CA SER A 212 -4.58 -27.12 9.29
C SER A 212 -3.08 -26.82 9.41
N LEU A 213 -2.60 -26.59 10.63
CA LEU A 213 -1.15 -26.49 10.88
C LEU A 213 -0.37 -27.70 10.37
N ASP A 214 -0.94 -28.91 10.48
CA ASP A 214 -0.33 -30.15 9.98
C ASP A 214 -0.20 -30.12 8.44
N ASP A 215 -1.21 -29.61 7.73
CA ASP A 215 -1.15 -29.43 6.28
C ASP A 215 0.00 -28.49 5.88
N LEU A 216 0.13 -27.36 6.59
CA LEU A 216 1.19 -26.39 6.36
C LEU A 216 2.56 -27.04 6.62
N GLN A 217 2.74 -27.72 7.76
CA GLN A 217 3.96 -28.43 8.09
C GLN A 217 4.32 -29.48 7.03
N HIS A 218 3.35 -30.25 6.56
CA HIS A 218 3.55 -31.22 5.49
C HIS A 218 4.02 -30.54 4.20
N MET A 219 3.37 -29.45 3.76
CA MET A 219 3.83 -28.67 2.61
C MET A 219 5.25 -28.13 2.82
N THR A 220 5.59 -27.65 4.02
CA THR A 220 6.92 -27.09 4.30
C THR A 220 8.05 -28.10 4.27
N SER A 221 7.76 -29.37 4.61
CA SER A 221 8.71 -30.48 4.66
C SER A 221 9.08 -31.02 3.27
N GLN A 222 8.29 -30.68 2.26
CA GLN A 222 8.59 -31.03 0.88
C GLN A 222 9.66 -30.08 0.32
N ASN A 223 10.75 -30.65 -0.21
CA ASN A 223 11.89 -29.88 -0.73
C ASN A 223 11.68 -29.35 -2.17
N THR A 224 10.53 -29.63 -2.77
CA THR A 224 10.18 -29.21 -4.13
C THR A 224 9.11 -28.13 -4.07
N VAL A 225 9.36 -26.97 -4.66
CA VAL A 225 8.38 -25.89 -4.85
C VAL A 225 8.32 -25.49 -6.34
N PRO A 226 7.18 -25.01 -6.86
CA PRO A 226 5.94 -24.72 -6.15
C PRO A 226 5.12 -25.97 -5.80
N LEU A 227 4.40 -25.91 -4.68
CA LEU A 227 3.46 -26.93 -4.20
C LEU A 227 2.03 -26.42 -4.24
N LEU A 228 1.11 -27.37 -4.33
CA LEU A 228 -0.31 -27.11 -4.35
C LEU A 228 -1.01 -28.11 -3.44
N LEU A 229 -1.85 -27.60 -2.55
CA LEU A 229 -2.78 -28.37 -1.73
C LEU A 229 -4.20 -27.96 -2.09
N PHE A 230 -5.07 -28.94 -2.30
CA PHE A 230 -6.48 -28.71 -2.58
C PHE A 230 -7.33 -29.15 -1.39
N ASN A 231 -8.21 -28.25 -0.95
CA ASN A 231 -9.25 -28.53 0.01
C ASN A 231 -10.63 -28.35 -0.65
N PRO A 232 -11.47 -29.39 -0.71
CA PRO A 232 -12.81 -29.31 -1.32
C PRO A 232 -13.74 -28.26 -0.72
N ARG A 233 -13.53 -27.86 0.53
CA ARG A 233 -14.39 -26.90 1.25
C ARG A 233 -14.01 -25.45 1.01
N SER A 234 -12.76 -25.17 0.66
CA SER A 234 -12.23 -23.81 0.58
C SER A 234 -11.58 -23.48 -0.76
N GLY A 235 -10.76 -24.37 -1.32
CA GLY A 235 -10.09 -24.16 -2.60
C GLY A 235 -8.64 -24.61 -2.58
N TYR A 236 -7.76 -23.79 -3.16
CA TYR A 236 -6.38 -24.17 -3.41
C TYR A 236 -5.42 -23.32 -2.58
N LEU A 237 -4.46 -23.97 -1.93
CA LEU A 237 -3.33 -23.33 -1.27
C LEU A 237 -2.06 -23.64 -2.05
N ALA A 238 -1.39 -22.62 -2.54
CA ALA A 238 -0.12 -22.73 -3.23
C ALA A 238 1.02 -22.25 -2.32
N LEU A 239 2.15 -22.97 -2.34
CA LEU A 239 3.39 -22.59 -1.68
C LEU A 239 4.49 -22.49 -2.73
N SER A 240 5.22 -21.37 -2.77
CA SER A 240 6.42 -21.24 -3.59
C SER A 240 7.55 -20.58 -2.80
N SER A 241 8.78 -20.74 -3.28
CA SER A 241 9.91 -19.96 -2.80
C SER A 241 10.21 -18.87 -3.82
N MET A 242 10.39 -17.65 -3.32
CA MET A 242 10.74 -16.47 -4.12
C MET A 242 11.96 -15.79 -3.49
N GLY A 243 12.68 -15.03 -4.30
CA GLY A 243 13.94 -14.37 -3.94
C GLY A 243 15.16 -15.17 -4.38
N GLU A 244 16.02 -14.53 -5.17
CA GLU A 244 17.37 -14.99 -5.50
C GLU A 244 18.36 -13.87 -5.12
N GLY A 245 19.46 -14.20 -4.44
CA GLY A 245 20.53 -13.25 -4.09
C GLY A 245 20.81 -13.11 -2.58
N GLU A 246 21.55 -12.06 -2.22
CA GLU A 246 22.08 -11.82 -0.86
C GLU A 246 20.99 -11.60 0.22
N GLY A 247 19.76 -11.28 -0.19
CA GLY A 247 18.61 -11.05 0.71
C GLY A 247 17.92 -12.31 1.24
N GLY A 248 18.32 -13.50 0.78
CA GLY A 248 17.74 -14.78 1.20
C GLY A 248 16.42 -15.13 0.51
N SER A 249 16.13 -16.43 0.41
CA SER A 249 14.86 -16.94 -0.11
C SER A 249 13.76 -16.83 0.94
N PHE A 250 12.59 -16.35 0.56
CA PHE A 250 11.39 -16.38 1.40
C PHE A 250 10.31 -17.26 0.76
N ARG A 251 9.32 -17.63 1.57
CA ARG A 251 8.18 -18.44 1.15
C ARG A 251 6.96 -17.57 0.93
N VAL A 252 6.27 -17.87 -0.16
CA VAL A 252 5.05 -17.23 -0.57
C VAL A 252 3.93 -18.26 -0.52
N TRP A 253 2.94 -17.95 0.31
CA TRP A 253 1.71 -18.71 0.46
C TRP A 253 0.61 -17.97 -0.26
N ALA A 254 -0.20 -18.65 -1.06
CA ALA A 254 -1.35 -18.02 -1.70
C ALA A 254 -2.58 -18.93 -1.69
N PHE A 255 -3.67 -18.39 -1.18
CA PHE A 255 -4.99 -19.01 -1.29
C PHE A 255 -5.67 -18.54 -2.57
N ILE A 256 -6.22 -19.50 -3.31
CA ILE A 256 -6.88 -19.27 -4.60
C ILE A 256 -8.26 -19.94 -4.54
N PRO A 257 -9.34 -19.14 -4.57
CA PRO A 257 -10.69 -19.64 -4.61
C PRO A 257 -10.95 -20.51 -5.84
N PRO A 258 -11.83 -21.53 -5.78
CA PRO A 258 -12.09 -22.45 -6.90
C PRO A 258 -12.51 -21.75 -8.20
N GLY A 259 -13.36 -20.72 -8.10
CA GLY A 259 -13.80 -19.95 -9.26
C GLY A 259 -12.64 -19.24 -9.96
N LEU A 260 -11.76 -18.61 -9.18
CA LEU A 260 -10.56 -17.96 -9.72
C LEU A 260 -9.58 -18.98 -10.30
N TRP A 261 -9.42 -20.13 -9.63
CA TRP A 261 -8.59 -21.23 -10.14
C TRP A 261 -9.06 -21.70 -11.53
N GLY A 262 -10.37 -21.89 -11.73
CA GLY A 262 -10.94 -22.26 -13.03
C GLY A 262 -10.64 -21.21 -14.11
N GLU A 263 -10.78 -19.92 -13.81
CA GLU A 263 -10.42 -18.85 -14.75
C GLU A 263 -8.92 -18.84 -15.09
N LEU A 264 -8.06 -18.83 -14.07
CA LEU A 264 -6.62 -18.62 -14.26
C LEU A 264 -5.89 -19.87 -14.74
N ARG A 265 -6.13 -21.02 -14.11
CA ARG A 265 -5.43 -22.27 -14.41
C ARG A 265 -6.08 -22.99 -15.58
N GLU A 266 -7.41 -23.13 -15.57
CA GLU A 266 -8.08 -24.00 -16.54
C GLU A 266 -8.39 -23.29 -17.85
N LYS A 267 -8.85 -22.03 -17.81
CA LYS A 267 -9.15 -21.25 -19.02
C LYS A 267 -7.91 -20.52 -19.57
N ARG A 268 -7.19 -19.78 -18.73
CA ARG A 268 -6.02 -18.97 -19.14
C ARG A 268 -4.70 -19.74 -19.18
N LYS A 269 -4.68 -20.99 -18.68
CA LYS A 269 -3.52 -21.89 -18.72
C LYS A 269 -2.25 -21.34 -18.06
N LEU A 270 -2.40 -20.45 -17.07
CA LEU A 270 -1.25 -19.94 -16.31
C LEU A 270 -0.56 -21.10 -15.56
N SER A 271 0.76 -21.04 -15.44
CA SER A 271 1.53 -21.89 -14.53
C SER A 271 1.29 -21.47 -13.07
N ILE A 272 1.71 -22.28 -12.10
CA ILE A 272 1.54 -21.95 -10.67
C ILE A 272 2.30 -20.66 -10.32
N ASN A 273 3.53 -20.50 -10.80
CA ASN A 273 4.30 -19.28 -10.57
C ASN A 273 3.63 -18.05 -11.20
N GLU A 274 3.09 -18.17 -12.41
CA GLU A 274 2.36 -17.06 -13.04
C GLU A 274 1.07 -16.73 -12.30
N LEU A 275 0.40 -17.73 -11.75
CA LEU A 275 -0.78 -17.52 -10.91
C LEU A 275 -0.40 -16.74 -9.65
N LEU A 276 0.65 -17.15 -8.94
CA LEU A 276 1.17 -16.43 -7.77
C LEU A 276 1.53 -14.97 -8.10
N LEU A 277 2.23 -14.75 -9.21
CA LEU A 277 2.58 -13.40 -9.66
C LEU A 277 1.35 -12.56 -10.02
N ALA A 278 0.31 -13.15 -10.62
CA ALA A 278 -0.94 -12.46 -10.94
C ALA A 278 -1.72 -12.07 -9.67
N VAL A 279 -1.82 -12.98 -8.70
CA VAL A 279 -2.48 -12.70 -7.42
C VAL A 279 -1.74 -11.61 -6.65
N TRP A 280 -0.41 -11.68 -6.63
CA TRP A 280 0.40 -10.65 -5.98
C TRP A 280 0.25 -9.31 -6.69
N GLY A 281 0.31 -9.29 -8.03
CA GLY A 281 0.04 -8.08 -8.82
C GLY A 281 -1.33 -7.46 -8.52
N ASN A 282 -2.35 -8.28 -8.23
CA ASN A 282 -3.65 -7.78 -7.81
C ASN A 282 -3.62 -7.09 -6.43
N GLN A 283 -2.84 -7.62 -5.49
CA GLN A 283 -2.62 -6.98 -4.18
C GLN A 283 -1.81 -5.69 -4.31
N ASP A 284 -0.79 -5.66 -5.17
CA ASP A 284 0.00 -4.46 -5.46
C ASP A 284 -0.90 -3.33 -6.01
N ILE A 285 -1.86 -3.68 -6.89
CA ILE A 285 -2.85 -2.72 -7.41
C ILE A 285 -3.76 -2.20 -6.30
N ALA A 286 -4.29 -3.08 -5.45
CA ALA A 286 -5.16 -2.67 -4.35
C ALA A 286 -4.43 -1.70 -3.40
N ALA A 287 -3.20 -2.03 -3.02
CA ALA A 287 -2.36 -1.18 -2.18
C ALA A 287 -2.02 0.16 -2.86
N ALA A 288 -1.75 0.16 -4.17
CA ALA A 288 -1.50 1.39 -4.92
C ALA A 288 -2.73 2.30 -4.99
N LEU A 289 -3.92 1.74 -5.16
CA LEU A 289 -5.16 2.52 -5.17
C LEU A 289 -5.47 3.11 -3.78
N GLU A 290 -5.30 2.34 -2.71
CA GLU A 290 -5.44 2.83 -1.34
C GLU A 290 -4.43 3.95 -1.05
N MET A 291 -3.16 3.76 -1.44
CA MET A 291 -2.14 4.79 -1.29
C MET A 291 -2.49 6.06 -2.05
N ARG A 292 -2.96 5.94 -3.30
CA ARG A 292 -3.37 7.07 -4.13
C ARG A 292 -4.47 7.91 -3.46
N GLU A 293 -5.46 7.28 -2.84
CA GLU A 293 -6.55 7.99 -2.15
C GLU A 293 -6.04 8.93 -1.05
N ARG A 294 -4.84 8.68 -0.52
CA ARG A 294 -4.21 9.56 0.49
C ARG A 294 -3.67 10.86 -0.10
N TYR A 295 -3.22 10.85 -1.36
CA TYR A 295 -2.68 12.03 -2.05
C TYR A 295 -3.79 12.84 -2.74
N ALA A 296 -4.79 12.15 -3.28
CA ALA A 296 -5.92 12.74 -3.98
C ALA A 296 -7.22 12.14 -3.46
N PRO A 297 -7.68 12.55 -2.25
CA PRO A 297 -8.95 12.07 -1.72
C PRO A 297 -10.04 12.44 -2.71
N SER A 298 -10.70 11.42 -3.28
CA SER A 298 -11.77 11.60 -4.24
C SER A 298 -12.91 12.36 -3.57
N GLY A 299 -13.06 13.65 -3.87
CA GLY A 299 -14.16 14.48 -3.33
C GLY A 299 -13.79 15.62 -2.39
N ALA A 300 -12.65 16.30 -2.58
CA ALA A 300 -12.56 17.71 -2.16
C ALA A 300 -13.39 18.60 -3.11
N ALA A 301 -14.71 18.41 -3.11
CA ALA A 301 -15.62 19.50 -3.38
C ALA A 301 -15.48 20.45 -2.20
N VAL A 302 -14.54 21.40 -2.31
CA VAL A 302 -14.64 22.66 -1.58
C VAL A 302 -15.86 23.34 -2.18
N SER A 303 -17.03 23.07 -1.62
CA SER A 303 -18.12 24.03 -1.69
C SER A 303 -17.66 25.23 -0.86
N PRO A 304 -17.40 26.40 -1.46
CA PRO A 304 -17.35 27.61 -0.68
C PRO A 304 -18.77 27.79 -0.14
N GLN A 305 -18.92 27.82 1.18
CA GLN A 305 -20.06 28.47 1.77
C GLN A 305 -19.98 29.95 1.36
N GLU A 306 -20.72 30.32 0.33
CA GLU A 306 -21.17 31.69 0.08
C GLU A 306 -22.71 31.68 0.06
N ALA A 307 -23.29 32.04 1.22
CA ALA A 307 -24.45 32.92 1.39
C ALA A 307 -24.72 33.10 2.88
#